data_AF-A0A521M758-F1
#
_entry.id   AF-A0A521M758-F1
#
_cell.length_a   1.000
_cell.length_b   1.000
_cell.length_c   1.000
_cell.angle_alpha   90.00
_cell.angle_beta   90.00
_cell.angle_gamma   90.00
#
_symmetry.space_group_name_H-M   'P 1'
#
loop_
_entity.id
_entity.type
_entity.pdbx_description
1 polymer ?
#
loop_
_entity_poly.entity_id
_entity_poly.type
_entity_poly.pdbx_seq_one_letter_code
_entity_poly.pdbx_strand_id
1 'polypeptide(L)'
;MRVVVLLLPLLLAACEEASAWKAGGWSDPSLMHKINRAYEARDNCLSKHVVPADANNSSAQAIAAAAALSCQSETNALIAVSNPYGDPRVTASIMRDSDFRALRFVLQARGQ
;
A
#
# COMPACT_ATOMS: atom_id res chain seq x y z
N MET A 1 -69.30 8.14 13.39
CA MET A 1 -68.32 9.25 13.29
C MET A 1 -67.09 8.68 12.60
N ARG A 2 -66.79 9.19 11.40
CA ARG A 2 -65.76 8.67 10.48
C ARG A 2 -64.40 9.27 10.89
N VAL A 3 -63.44 8.41 11.23
CA VAL A 3 -62.07 8.83 11.59
C VAL A 3 -61.43 9.47 10.37
N VAL A 4 -61.14 10.76 10.49
CA VAL A 4 -60.55 11.60 9.44
C VAL A 4 -59.08 11.21 9.26
N VAL A 5 -58.75 10.97 7.99
CA VAL A 5 -57.40 10.78 7.45
C VAL A 5 -56.56 12.02 7.73
N LEU A 6 -55.41 11.83 8.39
CA LEU A 6 -54.28 12.76 8.34
C LEU A 6 -53.00 11.93 8.13
N LEU A 7 -52.84 11.42 6.92
CA LEU A 7 -51.57 10.98 6.34
C LEU A 7 -50.95 12.21 5.66
N LEU A 8 -49.74 12.61 6.11
CA LEU A 8 -48.76 13.58 5.58
C LEU A 8 -48.30 14.50 6.73
N PRO A 9 -47.05 14.34 7.22
CA PRO A 9 -45.91 14.86 6.46
C PRO A 9 -44.64 13.99 6.60
N LEU A 10 -44.20 13.34 5.52
CA LEU A 10 -42.89 12.65 5.47
C LEU A 10 -42.07 13.03 4.23
N LEU A 11 -42.37 14.16 3.59
CA LEU A 11 -41.81 14.53 2.27
C LEU A 11 -40.80 15.69 2.29
N LEU A 12 -39.99 15.85 3.34
CA LEU A 12 -39.00 16.94 3.41
C LEU A 12 -37.58 16.54 3.85
N ALA A 13 -37.19 15.26 3.76
CA ALA A 13 -35.81 14.82 4.10
C ALA A 13 -35.10 14.07 2.96
N ALA A 14 -35.34 14.45 1.71
CA ALA A 14 -34.64 13.85 0.57
C ALA A 14 -34.18 14.94 -0.40
N CYS A 15 -33.22 15.77 0.02
CA CYS A 15 -32.50 16.61 -0.95
C CYS A 15 -31.14 17.13 -0.48
N GLU A 16 -30.37 16.42 0.36
CA GLU A 16 -28.95 16.75 0.59
C GLU A 16 -28.06 15.49 0.73
N GLU A 17 -28.31 14.44 -0.05
CA GLU A 17 -27.49 13.21 -0.04
C GLU A 17 -26.56 13.09 -1.26
N ALA A 18 -26.36 14.17 -2.03
CA ALA A 18 -25.49 14.15 -3.21
C ALA A 18 -23.99 14.31 -2.88
N SER A 19 -23.64 14.55 -1.62
CA SER A 19 -22.25 14.73 -1.16
C SER A 19 -21.69 13.50 -0.45
N ALA A 20 -22.52 12.54 -0.03
CA ALA A 20 -22.05 11.31 0.62
C ALA A 20 -21.30 10.37 -0.34
N TRP A 21 -21.55 10.47 -1.65
CA TRP A 21 -20.97 9.54 -2.65
C TRP A 21 -19.60 10.00 -3.16
N LYS A 22 -19.13 11.18 -2.76
CA LYS A 22 -17.77 11.65 -3.07
C LYS A 22 -16.75 11.33 -1.97
N ALA A 23 -17.23 10.92 -0.79
CA ALA A 23 -16.39 10.53 0.35
C ALA A 23 -16.15 9.00 0.44
N GLY A 24 -16.86 8.19 -0.34
CA GLY A 24 -16.64 6.75 -0.43
C GLY A 24 -15.54 6.43 -1.43
N GLY A 25 -14.27 6.51 -0.98
CA GLY A 25 -13.09 6.18 -1.78
C GLY A 25 -13.14 4.78 -2.37
N TRP A 26 -13.72 4.64 -3.57
CA TRP A 26 -13.56 3.47 -4.40
C TRP A 26 -12.17 3.56 -5.04
N SER A 27 -11.20 2.89 -4.44
CA SER A 27 -9.93 2.59 -5.10
C SER A 27 -10.20 1.77 -6.36
N ASP A 28 -9.82 2.30 -7.54
CA ASP A 28 -9.90 1.61 -8.83
C ASP A 28 -9.30 0.19 -8.71
N PRO A 29 -10.10 -0.89 -8.88
CA PRO A 29 -9.62 -2.26 -8.72
C PRO A 29 -8.43 -2.61 -9.65
N SER A 30 -8.39 -2.03 -10.85
CA SER A 30 -7.30 -2.25 -11.81
C SER A 30 -6.01 -1.59 -11.32
N LEU A 31 -6.12 -0.36 -10.79
CA LEU A 31 -5.00 0.34 -10.17
C LEU A 31 -4.49 -0.44 -8.95
N MET A 32 -5.38 -0.88 -8.06
CA MET A 32 -4.99 -1.68 -6.89
C MET A 32 -4.27 -2.97 -7.29
N HIS A 33 -4.76 -3.66 -8.32
CA HIS A 33 -4.09 -4.85 -8.84
C HIS A 33 -2.68 -4.55 -9.37
N LYS A 34 -2.48 -3.43 -10.07
CA LYS A 34 -1.15 -3.00 -10.53
C LYS A 34 -0.21 -2.66 -9.37
N ILE A 35 -0.71 -1.95 -8.36
CA ILE A 35 0.05 -1.62 -7.14
C ILE A 35 0.46 -2.89 -6.41
N ASN A 36 -0.45 -3.84 -6.21
CA ASN A 36 -0.15 -5.12 -5.55
C ASN A 36 0.93 -5.90 -6.29
N ARG A 37 0.87 -5.99 -7.62
CA ARG A 37 1.93 -6.64 -8.41
C ARG A 37 3.27 -5.92 -8.29
N ALA A 38 3.28 -4.59 -8.18
CA ALA A 38 4.51 -3.84 -7.98
C ALA A 38 5.13 -4.11 -6.59
N TYR A 39 4.30 -4.21 -5.55
CA TYR A 39 4.74 -4.66 -4.22
C TYR A 39 5.32 -6.07 -4.25
N GLU A 40 4.62 -7.02 -4.89
CA GLU A 40 5.12 -8.40 -5.05
C GLU A 40 6.45 -8.46 -5.81
N ALA A 41 6.60 -7.69 -6.89
CA ALA A 41 7.84 -7.64 -7.66
C ALA A 41 9.01 -7.15 -6.79
N ARG A 42 8.81 -6.09 -6.01
CA ARG A 42 9.81 -5.59 -5.07
C ARG A 42 10.15 -6.63 -4.02
N ASP A 43 9.16 -7.22 -3.35
CA ASP A 43 9.37 -8.18 -2.27
C ASP A 43 10.05 -9.47 -2.77
N ASN A 44 9.74 -9.90 -4.00
CA ASN A 44 10.42 -11.01 -4.67
C ASN A 44 11.89 -10.68 -4.99
N CYS A 45 12.20 -9.44 -5.39
CA CYS A 45 13.59 -9.01 -5.55
C CYS A 45 14.31 -9.02 -4.20
N LEU A 46 13.73 -8.39 -3.17
CA LEU A 46 14.35 -8.27 -1.85
C LEU A 46 14.68 -9.64 -1.26
N SER A 47 13.73 -10.57 -1.27
CA SER A 47 13.94 -11.93 -0.76
C SER A 47 15.01 -12.72 -1.54
N LYS A 48 15.14 -12.52 -2.86
CA LYS A 48 16.19 -13.15 -3.67
C LYS A 48 17.60 -12.63 -3.37
N HIS A 49 17.72 -11.36 -3.01
CA HIS A 49 19.00 -10.73 -2.68
C HIS A 49 19.44 -10.96 -1.23
N VAL A 50 18.61 -11.61 -0.41
CA VAL A 50 18.99 -12.06 0.93
C VAL A 50 19.44 -13.52 0.87
N VAL A 51 20.76 -13.74 0.94
CA VAL A 51 21.35 -15.08 0.95
C VAL A 51 21.49 -15.58 2.41
N PRO A 52 20.97 -16.76 2.78
CA PRO A 52 21.03 -17.26 4.16
C PRO A 52 22.45 -17.44 4.73
N ALA A 53 23.42 -17.81 3.88
CA ALA A 53 24.82 -17.94 4.29
C ALA A 53 25.41 -16.59 4.70
N ASP A 54 25.11 -15.52 3.96
CA ASP A 54 25.57 -14.16 4.26
C ASP A 54 24.81 -13.57 5.44
N ALA A 55 23.52 -13.95 5.58
CA ALA A 55 22.65 -13.50 6.65
C ALA A 55 23.28 -13.72 8.04
N ASN A 56 24.03 -14.78 8.29
CA ASN A 56 24.61 -15.06 9.61
C ASN A 56 26.01 -14.48 9.83
N ASN A 57 26.67 -14.00 8.78
CA ASN A 57 28.09 -13.61 8.82
C ASN A 57 28.31 -12.09 8.78
N SER A 58 27.26 -11.29 8.64
CA SER A 58 27.32 -9.83 8.52
C SER A 58 26.21 -9.13 9.30
N SER A 59 26.24 -7.79 9.40
CA SER A 59 25.17 -7.05 10.08
C SER A 59 23.87 -7.15 9.28
N ALA A 60 22.74 -7.31 9.98
CA ALA A 60 21.44 -7.46 9.30
C ALA A 60 21.11 -6.21 8.48
N GLN A 61 21.48 -5.05 9.02
CA GLN A 61 21.28 -3.74 8.42
C GLN A 61 22.11 -3.56 7.16
N ALA A 62 23.37 -4.03 7.11
CA ALA A 62 24.19 -3.91 5.91
C ALA A 62 23.65 -4.79 4.77
N ILE A 63 23.24 -6.03 5.08
CA ILE A 63 22.65 -6.93 4.09
C ILE A 63 21.32 -6.37 3.58
N ALA A 64 20.48 -5.86 4.48
CA ALA A 64 19.22 -5.23 4.13
C ALA A 64 19.43 -4.00 3.22
N ALA A 65 20.39 -3.13 3.56
CA ALA A 65 20.72 -1.97 2.75
C ALA A 65 21.25 -2.36 1.35
N ALA A 66 22.08 -3.40 1.26
CA ALA A 66 22.56 -3.91 -0.01
C ALA A 66 21.44 -4.52 -0.87
N ALA A 67 20.51 -5.26 -0.26
CA ALA A 67 19.34 -5.80 -0.94
C ALA A 67 18.40 -4.68 -1.42
N ALA A 68 18.11 -3.69 -0.58
CA ALA A 68 17.31 -2.53 -0.95
C ALA A 68 17.92 -1.75 -2.13
N LEU A 69 19.24 -1.52 -2.10
CA LEU A 69 19.98 -0.90 -3.19
C LEU A 69 19.90 -1.71 -4.49
N SER A 70 20.03 -3.04 -4.39
CA SER A 70 19.93 -3.95 -5.54
C SER A 70 18.53 -3.93 -6.18
N CYS A 71 17.49 -3.73 -5.35
CA CYS A 71 16.08 -3.72 -5.76
C CYS A 71 15.51 -2.30 -5.92
N GLN A 72 16.38 -1.30 -6.13
CA GLN A 72 15.95 0.09 -6.31
C GLN A 72 15.07 0.26 -7.55
N SER A 73 15.28 -0.56 -8.58
CA SER A 73 14.51 -0.48 -9.83
C SER A 73 13.04 -0.84 -9.63
N GLU A 74 12.77 -1.90 -8.87
CA GLU A 74 11.45 -2.39 -8.49
C GLU A 74 10.77 -1.41 -7.54
N THR A 75 11.54 -0.82 -6.64
CA THR A 75 11.05 0.21 -5.72
C THR A 75 10.63 1.47 -6.48
N ASN A 76 11.42 1.90 -7.47
CA ASN A 76 11.08 3.02 -8.35
C ASN A 76 9.83 2.73 -9.20
N ALA A 77 9.67 1.49 -9.70
CA ALA A 77 8.47 1.07 -10.42
C ALA A 77 7.23 1.10 -9.52
N LEU A 78 7.35 0.64 -8.27
CA LEU A 78 6.29 0.74 -7.27
C LEU A 78 5.90 2.20 -6.97
N ILE A 79 6.88 3.09 -6.83
CA ILE A 79 6.64 4.53 -6.65
C ILE A 79 5.90 5.09 -7.86
N ALA A 80 6.33 4.77 -9.09
CA ALA A 80 5.71 5.30 -10.30
C ALA A 80 4.22 4.93 -10.42
N VAL A 81 3.84 3.71 -10.02
CA VAL A 81 2.43 3.26 -10.05
C VAL A 81 1.63 3.78 -8.85
N SER A 82 2.24 3.86 -7.67
CA SER A 82 1.55 4.24 -6.43
C SER A 82 1.46 5.75 -6.21
N ASN A 83 2.34 6.52 -6.86
CA ASN A 83 2.47 7.96 -6.68
C ASN A 83 2.43 8.73 -8.01
N PRO A 84 1.34 8.62 -8.80
CA PRO A 84 1.26 9.25 -10.12
C PRO A 84 1.32 10.79 -10.07
N TYR A 85 0.98 11.40 -8.93
CA TYR A 85 0.99 12.84 -8.72
C TYR A 85 2.28 13.35 -8.04
N GLY A 86 3.22 12.47 -7.73
CA GLY A 86 4.54 12.86 -7.21
C GLY A 86 4.53 13.45 -5.80
N ASP A 87 3.62 13.03 -4.91
CA ASP A 87 3.67 13.42 -3.49
C ASP A 87 4.95 12.87 -2.84
N PRO A 88 5.88 13.72 -2.37
CA PRO A 88 7.14 13.26 -1.79
C PRO A 88 6.95 12.39 -0.54
N ARG A 89 5.81 12.52 0.17
CA ARG A 89 5.50 11.70 1.36
C ARG A 89 5.23 10.25 0.98
N VAL A 90 4.55 10.01 -0.15
CA VAL A 90 4.27 8.66 -0.64
C VAL A 90 5.57 8.00 -1.07
N THR A 91 6.40 8.70 -1.84
CA THR A 91 7.75 8.24 -2.21
C THR A 91 8.57 7.88 -0.98
N ALA A 92 8.66 8.78 0.00
CA ALA A 92 9.42 8.53 1.23
C ALA A 92 8.86 7.36 2.04
N SER A 93 7.54 7.17 2.05
CA SER A 93 6.91 6.02 2.71
C SER A 93 7.27 4.70 2.04
N ILE A 94 7.23 4.65 0.70
CA ILE A 94 7.59 3.44 -0.06
C ILE A 94 9.07 3.09 0.11
N MET A 95 9.95 4.10 0.09
CA MET A 95 11.38 3.89 0.34
C MET A 95 11.61 3.28 1.74
N ARG A 96 11.01 3.88 2.79
CA ARG A 96 11.10 3.35 4.16
C ARG A 96 10.50 1.94 4.31
N ASP A 97 9.36 1.67 3.67
CA ASP A 97 8.77 0.33 3.68
C ASP A 97 9.71 -0.69 3.01
N SER A 98 10.39 -0.29 1.93
CA SER A 98 11.35 -1.15 1.23
C SER A 98 12.56 -1.49 2.10
N ASP A 99 13.11 -0.50 2.83
CA ASP A 99 14.18 -0.71 3.81
C ASP A 99 13.73 -1.66 4.94
N PHE A 100 12.52 -1.44 5.47
CA PHE A 100 11.96 -2.27 6.53
C PHE A 100 11.71 -3.72 6.06
N ARG A 101 11.20 -3.90 4.85
CA ARG A 101 10.97 -5.22 4.23
C ARG A 101 12.29 -5.95 3.98
N ALA A 102 13.30 -5.25 3.49
CA ALA A 102 14.63 -5.82 3.30
C ALA A 102 15.19 -6.36 4.62
N LEU A 103 15.10 -5.59 5.70
CA LEU A 103 15.52 -6.04 7.03
C LEU A 103 14.71 -7.25 7.50
N ARG A 104 13.39 -7.23 7.30
CA ARG A 104 12.52 -8.37 7.64
C ARG A 104 12.95 -9.65 6.92
N PHE A 105 13.25 -9.60 5.63
CA PHE A 105 13.70 -10.79 4.90
C PHE A 105 15.04 -11.31 5.43
N VAL A 106 15.97 -10.43 5.82
CA VAL A 106 17.23 -10.84 6.48
C VAL A 106 16.97 -11.54 7.81
N LEU A 107 16.09 -11.00 8.64
CA LEU A 107 15.72 -11.62 9.93
C LEU A 107 15.05 -12.99 9.71
N GLN A 108 14.14 -13.09 8.74
CA GLN A 108 13.50 -14.36 8.36
C GLN A 108 14.53 -15.39 7.88
N ALA A 109 15.52 -14.99 7.07
CA ALA A 109 16.59 -15.87 6.64
C ALA A 109 17.50 -16.36 7.79
N ARG A 110 17.49 -15.65 8.94
CA ARG A 110 18.15 -16.05 10.19
C ARG A 110 17.25 -16.87 11.11
N GLY A 111 15.98 -17.07 10.77
CA GLY A 111 14.99 -17.74 11.62
C GLY A 111 14.48 -16.88 12.79
N GLN A 112 14.50 -15.55 12.65
CA GLN A 112 14.02 -14.56 13.64
C GLN A 112 12.65 -13.98 13.26
#